data_AF-A0A2M8NLR3-F1
#
_entry.id   AF-A0A2M8NLR3-F1
#
_cell.length_a   1.000
_cell.length_b   1.000
_cell.length_c   1.000
_cell.angle_alpha   90.00
_cell.angle_beta   90.00
_cell.angle_gamma   90.00
#
_symmetry.space_group_name_H-M   'P 1'
#
loop_
_entity.id
_entity.type
_entity.pdbx_description
1 polymer ?
#
loop_
_entity_poly.entity_id
_entity_poly.type
_entity_poly.pdbx_seq_one_letter_code
_entity_poly.pdbx_strand_id
1 'polypeptide(L)' 'PPTRAAIAEAVRATEDYEGLTGTITFDDNGDPEVGLYYVLRVVSADPAEWSNNELLATLEIPSPLMMAAMSQS' A
#
# COMPACT_ATOMS: atom_id res chain seq x y z
N PRO A 1 -8.21 0.97 -28.81
CA PRO A 1 -7.38 0.77 -27.60
C PRO A 1 -8.11 1.36 -26.39
N PRO A 2 -7.91 0.86 -25.16
CA PRO A 2 -8.51 1.46 -23.97
C PRO A 2 -7.99 2.89 -23.75
N THR A 3 -8.87 3.78 -23.28
CA THR A 3 -8.49 5.16 -22.95
C THR A 3 -7.80 5.22 -21.58
N ARG A 4 -7.03 6.27 -21.32
CA ARG A 4 -6.42 6.47 -19.99
C ARG A 4 -7.47 6.52 -18.87
N ALA A 5 -8.63 7.10 -19.13
CA ALA A 5 -9.73 7.18 -18.17
C ALA A 5 -10.28 5.78 -17.85
N ALA A 6 -10.57 4.97 -18.87
CA ALA A 6 -11.07 3.61 -18.68
C ALA A 6 -10.06 2.71 -17.94
N ILE A 7 -8.76 2.89 -18.18
CA ILE A 7 -7.72 2.16 -17.44
C ILE A 7 -7.71 2.58 -15.96
N ALA A 8 -7.75 3.88 -15.68
CA ALA A 8 -7.73 4.38 -14.31
C ALA A 8 -8.96 3.94 -13.51
N GLU A 9 -10.13 3.91 -14.16
CA GLU A 9 -11.37 3.37 -13.57
C GLU A 9 -11.23 1.88 -13.24
N ALA A 10 -10.76 1.07 -14.20
CA ALA A 10 -10.58 -0.36 -13.99
C ALA A 10 -9.53 -0.69 -12.90
N VAL A 11 -8.46 0.10 -12.79
CA VAL A 11 -7.46 -0.06 -11.73
C VAL A 11 -8.07 0.22 -10.36
N ARG A 12 -8.85 1.31 -10.19
CA ARG A 12 -9.49 1.61 -8.90
C ARG A 12 -10.56 0.60 -8.51
N ALA A 13 -11.26 0.04 -9.50
CA ALA A 13 -12.22 -1.04 -9.28
C ALA A 13 -11.58 -2.41 -8.98
N THR A 14 -10.24 -2.49 -8.93
CA THR A 14 -9.55 -3.73 -8.54
C THR A 14 -9.58 -3.87 -7.02
N GLU A 15 -10.24 -4.92 -6.56
CA GLU A 15 -10.34 -5.30 -5.15
C GLU A 15 -9.52 -6.57 -4.91
N ASP A 16 -9.04 -6.72 -3.67
CA ASP A 16 -8.40 -7.93 -3.16
C ASP A 16 -7.22 -8.45 -4.02
N TYR A 17 -6.47 -7.55 -4.63
CA TYR A 17 -5.33 -7.93 -5.45
C TYR A 17 -4.18 -8.46 -4.57
N GLU A 18 -3.80 -9.73 -4.74
CA GLU A 18 -2.66 -10.34 -4.03
C GLU A 18 -1.32 -9.76 -4.53
N GLY A 19 -0.83 -8.74 -3.83
CA GLY A 19 0.46 -8.09 -4.10
C GLY A 19 1.63 -8.74 -3.34
N LEU A 20 2.84 -8.24 -3.63
CA LEU A 20 4.07 -8.73 -2.99
C LEU A 20 4.07 -8.52 -1.46
N THR A 21 3.48 -7.43 -0.99
CA THR A 21 3.49 -7.00 0.41
C THR A 21 2.20 -7.34 1.16
N GLY A 22 1.21 -7.90 0.47
CA GLY A 22 -0.13 -8.16 1.00
C GLY A 22 -1.21 -7.88 -0.04
N THR A 23 -2.46 -8.02 0.38
CA THR A 23 -3.65 -7.74 -0.44
C THR A 23 -3.86 -6.23 -0.58
N ILE A 24 -4.21 -5.78 -1.80
CA ILE A 24 -4.43 -4.36 -2.13
C ILE A 24 -5.85 -4.17 -2.65
N THR A 25 -6.57 -3.25 -2.03
CA THR A 25 -7.82 -2.65 -2.50
C THR A 25 -7.64 -1.14 -2.53
N PHE A 26 -8.14 -0.48 -3.56
CA PHE A 26 -8.04 0.98 -3.71
C PHE A 26 -9.32 1.67 -3.26
N ASP A 27 -9.18 2.85 -2.66
CA ASP A 27 -10.29 3.76 -2.40
C ASP A 27 -10.66 4.57 -3.66
N ASP A 28 -11.71 5.39 -3.56
CA ASP A 28 -12.21 6.22 -4.68
C ASP A 28 -11.19 7.25 -5.20
N ASN A 29 -10.21 7.66 -4.37
CA ASN A 29 -9.13 8.53 -4.82
C ASN A 29 -8.05 7.73 -5.59
N GLY A 30 -8.00 6.42 -5.38
CA GLY A 30 -7.00 5.51 -5.92
C GLY A 30 -5.82 5.29 -4.96
N ASP A 31 -5.97 5.63 -3.68
CA ASP A 31 -5.01 5.24 -2.65
C ASP A 31 -5.33 3.81 -2.19
N PRO A 32 -4.34 2.99 -1.79
CA PRO A 32 -4.65 1.76 -1.07
C PRO A 32 -5.45 2.09 0.20
N GLU A 33 -6.57 1.38 0.43
CA GLU A 33 -7.41 1.62 1.61
C GLU A 33 -6.62 1.52 2.92
N VAL A 34 -5.66 0.60 2.96
CA VAL A 34 -4.66 0.46 4.03
C VAL A 34 -3.26 0.45 3.41
N GLY A 35 -2.45 1.43 3.80
CA GLY A 35 -1.02 1.48 3.47
C GLY A 35 -0.18 0.67 4.46
N LEU A 36 0.81 -0.06 3.95
CA LEU A 36 1.79 -0.80 4.74
C LEU A 36 3.11 -0.02 4.80
N TYR A 37 3.56 0.29 6.02
CA TYR A 37 4.82 0.97 6.27
C TYR A 37 5.75 0.09 7.10
N TYR A 38 6.98 -0.12 6.62
CA TYR A 38 7.96 -0.98 7.26
C TYR A 38 9.06 -0.16 7.94
N VAL A 39 9.25 -0.38 9.24
CA VAL A 39 10.35 0.20 10.01
C VAL A 39 11.50 -0.79 10.01
N LEU A 40 12.53 -0.49 9.21
CA LEU A 40 13.73 -1.32 9.11
C LEU A 40 14.86 -0.75 9.97
N ARG A 41 15.58 -1.63 10.67
CA ARG A 41 16.90 -1.32 11.22
C ARG A 41 17.95 -1.66 10.18
N VAL A 42 18.69 -0.64 9.76
CA VAL A 42 19.82 -0.81 8.86
C VAL A 42 20.98 -1.43 9.64
N VAL A 43 21.38 -2.64 9.26
CA VAL A 43 22.47 -3.39 9.91
C VAL A 43 23.82 -3.07 9.26
N SER A 44 23.83 -2.81 7.95
CA SER A 44 25.01 -2.44 7.17
C SER A 44 24.68 -1.38 6.13
N ALA A 45 25.64 -0.50 5.85
CA ALA A 45 25.54 0.47 4.75
C ALA A 45 25.97 -0.11 3.39
N ASP A 46 26.52 -1.33 3.37
CA ASP A 46 26.86 -2.04 2.13
C ASP A 46 25.56 -2.45 1.40
N PRO A 47 25.33 -2.01 0.15
CA PRO A 47 24.16 -2.40 -0.63
C PRO A 47 24.03 -3.90 -0.86
N ALA A 48 25.14 -4.66 -0.88
CA ALA A 48 25.10 -6.11 -1.03
C ALA A 48 24.48 -6.81 0.20
N GLU A 49 24.50 -6.15 1.36
CA GLU A 49 24.02 -6.70 2.64
C GLU A 49 22.61 -6.21 3.00
N TRP A 50 21.93 -5.47 2.10
CA TRP A 50 20.62 -4.87 2.39
C TRP A 50 19.51 -5.88 2.71
N SER A 51 19.60 -7.09 2.17
CA SER A 51 18.67 -8.17 2.48
C SER A 51 18.75 -8.64 3.94
N ASN A 52 19.82 -8.27 4.66
CA ASN A 52 20.04 -8.65 6.05
C ASN A 52 19.55 -7.59 7.05
N ASN A 53 18.93 -6.51 6.56
CA ASN A 53 18.30 -5.51 7.44
C ASN A 53 17.15 -6.13 8.23
N GLU A 54 17.00 -5.72 9.49
CA GLU A 54 15.98 -6.28 10.38
C GLU A 54 14.68 -5.50 10.25
N LEU A 55 13.55 -6.20 10.07
CA LEU A 55 12.23 -5.61 10.17
C LEU A 55 11.83 -5.48 11.65
N LEU A 56 11.73 -4.25 12.14
CA LEU A 56 11.37 -3.98 13.54
C LEU A 56 9.87 -3.86 13.75
N ALA A 57 9.15 -3.26 12.79
CA ALA A 57 7.72 -3.08 12.86
C ALA A 57 7.10 -2.94 11.47
N THR A 58 5.86 -3.39 11.35
CA THR A 58 4.97 -3.07 10.23
C THR A 58 3.81 -2.24 10.78
N LEU A 59 3.52 -1.12 10.13
CA LEU A 59 2.40 -0.26 10.47
C LEU A 59 1.36 -0.34 9.36
N GLU A 60 0.12 -0.58 9.74
CA GLU A 60 -1.05 -0.51 8.88
C GLU A 60 -1.74 0.82 9.14
N ILE A 61 -1.76 1.69 8.13
CA ILE A 61 -2.33 3.04 8.26
C ILE A 61 -3.40 3.19 7.18
N PRO A 62 -4.67 3.41 7.55
CA PRO A 62 -5.72 3.61 6.57
C PRO A 62 -5.49 4.90 5.76
N SER A 63 -5.99 4.94 4.52
CA SER A 63 -5.95 6.16 3.70
C SER A 63 -6.73 7.31 4.38
N PRO A 64 -6.46 8.57 4.06
CA PRO A 64 -7.24 9.70 4.60
C PRO A 64 -8.74 9.58 4.31
N LEU A 65 -9.12 9.08 3.14
CA LEU A 65 -10.52 8.86 2.78
C LEU A 65 -11.13 7.73 3.61
N MET A 66 -10.42 6.62 3.78
CA MET A 66 -10.85 5.50 4.61
C MET A 66 -10.98 5.89 6.09
N MET A 67 -9.99 6.62 6.64
CA MET A 67 -10.07 7.16 7.99
C MET A 67 -11.29 8.08 8.19
N ALA A 68 -11.57 8.95 7.21
CA ALA A 68 -12.73 9.82 7.27
C ALA A 68 -14.06 9.04 7.25
N ALA A 69 -14.13 7.95 6.49
CA ALA A 69 -15.29 7.05 6.48
C ALA A 69 -15.49 6.34 7.83
N MET A 70 -14.41 5.81 8.43
CA MET A 70 -14.45 5.15 9.74
C MET A 70 -14.80 6.08 10.90
N SER A 71 -14.46 7.37 10.81
CA SER A 71 -14.78 8.34 11.88
C SER A 71 -16.25 8.78 11.92
N GLN A 72 -17.01 8.43 10.89
CA GLN A 72 -18.44 8.77 10.75
C GLN A 72 -19.38 7.60 11.09
N SER A 73 -18.83 6.43 11.44
CA SER A 73 -19.56 5.22 11.85
C SER A 73 -19.51 5.01 13.36
#